data_AF-A0A850LXI1-F1
#
_entry.id   AF-A0A850LXI1-F1
#
_cell.length_a   1.000
_cell.length_b   1.000
_cell.length_c   1.000
_cell.angle_alpha   90.00
_cell.angle_beta   90.00
_cell.angle_gamma   90.00
#
_symmetry.space_group_name_H-M   'P 1'
#
loop_
_entity.id
_entity.type
_entity.pdbx_description
1 polymer ?
#
loop_
_entity_poly.entity_id
_entity_poly.type
_entity_poly.pdbx_seq_one_letter_code
_entity_poly.pdbx_strand_id
1 'polypeptide(L)'
;MPCTTLGVVPPATRDGQAYLSWNLDIMRPIKIFLNRCKFFVTPNNPYSYVSFGLPNLGGFGLMNETGLSAVGCAVGVMDGNPYGKIIWSLWADALKNYSNVEDVASHLEKTARMAVPGANLSIFMNLNTMWMDSGGNAAVIEYSGSHIAVKYIEETGFLVETNHHQFLDRKKSGSGDPSKQKALTGSYARLGRAWELARKWNGQFDLEKVKKFASDHEKNYDLLKEFGIGPDKIIDDTTICGHYWNHTRYMQQNKIFQALEEVAEGETLMGFIMEPIKKRIHWCPEKPCRTPYKTYDAAKAFKKAEEYKKKHKLPKKTDIFESKFFNKYITKFLYWTFSSLDKLIPI
;
A
#
# COMPACT_ATOMS: atom_id res chain seq x y z
N MET A 1 -7.21 -6.30 5.56
CA MET A 1 -6.66 -6.81 4.29
C MET A 1 -5.15 -6.72 4.33
N PRO A 2 -4.41 -7.83 4.22
CA PRO A 2 -2.96 -7.83 4.28
C PRO A 2 -2.41 -7.11 3.03
N CYS A 3 -1.30 -6.41 3.19
CA CYS A 3 -0.50 -5.84 2.12
C CYS A 3 0.94 -5.91 2.62
N THR A 4 1.88 -6.14 1.71
CA THR A 4 3.31 -6.09 2.04
C THR A 4 4.03 -5.22 1.02
N THR A 5 4.85 -4.30 1.51
CA THR A 5 5.63 -3.38 0.69
C THR A 5 7.12 -3.53 1.00
N LEU A 6 7.95 -3.30 -0.02
CA LEU A 6 9.41 -3.32 0.06
C LEU A 6 9.94 -2.17 -0.79
N GLY A 7 10.75 -1.30 -0.18
CA GLY A 7 11.58 -0.33 -0.88
C GLY A 7 13.03 -0.74 -0.77
N VAL A 8 13.74 -0.83 -1.89
CA VAL A 8 15.18 -1.10 -1.95
C VAL A 8 15.87 -0.11 -2.90
N VAL A 9 17.00 0.42 -2.46
CA VAL A 9 17.82 1.41 -3.18
C VAL A 9 19.30 1.04 -2.99
N PRO A 10 20.25 1.58 -3.78
CA PRO A 10 21.67 1.38 -3.51
C PRO A 10 22.02 1.84 -2.07
N PRO A 11 22.82 1.09 -1.29
CA PRO A 11 23.66 -0.05 -1.69
C PRO A 11 22.96 -1.43 -1.62
N ALA A 12 21.68 -1.50 -1.26
CA ALA A 12 20.97 -2.78 -1.14
C ALA A 12 20.77 -3.49 -2.49
N THR A 13 20.77 -2.73 -3.59
CA THR A 13 20.63 -3.24 -4.95
C THR A 13 21.98 -3.48 -5.61
N ARG A 14 22.10 -4.58 -6.35
CA ARG A 14 23.34 -4.99 -7.03
C ARG A 14 23.51 -4.37 -8.42
N ASP A 15 22.41 -3.92 -9.01
CA ASP A 15 22.34 -3.35 -10.36
C ASP A 15 22.20 -1.83 -10.36
N GLY A 16 22.39 -1.20 -9.19
CA GLY A 16 22.27 0.24 -8.99
C GLY A 16 20.86 0.79 -9.21
N GLN A 17 19.84 -0.07 -9.33
CA GLN A 17 18.45 0.36 -9.48
C GLN A 17 17.79 0.64 -8.14
N ALA A 18 16.61 1.24 -8.19
CA ALA A 18 15.70 1.39 -7.07
C ALA A 18 14.41 0.62 -7.38
N TYR A 19 13.87 -0.09 -6.39
CA TYR A 19 12.64 -0.87 -6.55
C TYR A 19 11.67 -0.62 -5.40
N LEU A 20 10.42 -0.36 -5.75
CA LEU A 20 9.32 -0.24 -4.81
C LEU A 20 8.26 -1.31 -5.13
N SER A 21 8.12 -2.32 -4.28
CA SER A 21 7.21 -3.46 -4.44
C SER A 21 5.96 -3.31 -3.59
N TRP A 22 4.84 -3.81 -4.11
CA TRP A 22 3.55 -3.86 -3.43
C TRP A 22 2.79 -5.13 -3.79
N ASN A 23 2.55 -5.97 -2.79
CA ASN A 23 1.52 -7.00 -2.88
C ASN A 23 0.21 -6.43 -2.34
N LEU A 24 -0.78 -6.39 -3.23
CA LEU A 24 -2.12 -5.93 -2.94
C LEU A 24 -2.99 -7.13 -2.59
N ASP A 25 -3.18 -7.37 -1.30
CA ASP A 25 -4.04 -8.45 -0.83
C ASP A 25 -5.41 -7.88 -0.49
N ILE A 26 -6.44 -8.44 -1.12
CA ILE A 26 -7.81 -7.96 -1.06
C ILE A 26 -8.74 -9.17 -1.10
N MET A 27 -9.97 -9.02 -0.60
CA MET A 27 -11.01 -10.04 -0.73
C MET A 27 -11.22 -10.46 -2.20
N ARG A 28 -11.18 -11.76 -2.47
CA ARG A 28 -11.32 -12.37 -3.81
C ARG A 28 -12.49 -11.83 -4.68
N PRO A 29 -13.69 -11.50 -4.15
CA PRO A 29 -14.76 -10.92 -4.98
C PRO A 29 -14.37 -9.64 -5.71
N ILE A 30 -13.44 -8.85 -5.16
CA ILE A 30 -12.95 -7.60 -5.78
C ILE A 30 -12.11 -7.89 -7.04
N LYS A 31 -11.61 -9.12 -7.24
CA LYS A 31 -10.90 -9.54 -8.46
C LYS A 31 -11.71 -9.26 -9.74
N ILE A 32 -13.04 -9.40 -9.69
CA ILE A 32 -13.92 -9.13 -10.84
C ILE A 32 -13.78 -7.67 -11.31
N PHE A 33 -13.65 -6.74 -10.37
CA PHE A 33 -13.42 -5.33 -10.65
C PHE A 33 -11.98 -5.08 -11.13
N LEU A 34 -10.99 -5.64 -10.44
CA LEU A 34 -9.56 -5.46 -10.76
C LEU A 34 -9.20 -5.95 -12.17
N ASN A 35 -9.87 -7.01 -12.65
CA ASN A 35 -9.69 -7.52 -14.02
C ASN A 35 -10.11 -6.50 -15.11
N ARG A 36 -10.90 -5.49 -14.76
CA ARG A 36 -11.30 -4.41 -15.68
C ARG A 36 -10.37 -3.21 -15.62
N CYS A 37 -9.52 -3.13 -14.59
CA CYS A 37 -8.58 -2.04 -14.42
C CYS A 37 -7.43 -2.12 -15.45
N LYS A 38 -6.94 -0.96 -15.85
CA LYS A 38 -5.86 -0.78 -16.81
C LYS A 38 -4.91 0.31 -16.33
N PHE A 39 -3.69 0.30 -16.85
CA PHE A 39 -2.80 1.44 -16.75
C PHE A 39 -3.29 2.58 -17.65
N PHE A 40 -3.35 3.78 -17.09
CA PHE A 40 -3.60 5.01 -17.84
C PHE A 40 -2.77 6.15 -17.26
N VAL A 41 -2.49 7.16 -18.08
CA VAL A 41 -1.79 8.38 -17.65
C VAL A 41 -2.81 9.47 -17.46
N THR A 42 -2.71 10.19 -16.34
CA THR A 42 -3.39 11.46 -16.11
C THR A 42 -2.42 12.59 -16.45
N PRO A 43 -2.60 13.29 -17.58
CA PRO A 43 -1.79 14.47 -17.90
C PRO A 43 -2.08 15.57 -16.88
N ASN A 44 -1.03 16.19 -16.33
CA ASN A 44 -1.15 17.24 -15.34
C ASN A 44 0.08 18.17 -15.37
N ASN A 45 -0.06 19.38 -14.83
CA ASN A 45 1.02 20.35 -14.63
C ASN A 45 1.19 20.60 -13.12
N PRO A 46 2.39 20.45 -12.53
CA PRO A 46 3.67 20.16 -13.20
C PRO A 46 3.79 18.74 -13.75
N TYR A 47 3.37 17.72 -13.01
CA TYR A 47 3.70 16.34 -13.35
C TYR A 47 2.50 15.50 -13.76
N SER A 48 2.61 14.80 -14.90
CA SER A 48 1.71 13.71 -15.25
C SER A 48 2.03 12.47 -14.42
N TYR A 49 1.04 11.61 -14.19
CA TYR A 49 1.24 10.37 -13.44
C TYR A 49 0.46 9.19 -14.02
N VAL A 50 1.02 8.00 -13.87
CA VAL A 50 0.39 6.73 -14.22
C VAL A 50 -0.43 6.25 -13.03
N SER A 51 -1.65 5.82 -13.33
CA SER A 51 -2.54 5.14 -12.39
C SER A 51 -2.89 3.74 -12.89
N PHE A 52 -3.24 2.85 -11.97
CA PHE A 52 -3.93 1.61 -12.28
C PHE A 52 -5.37 1.70 -11.77
N GLY A 53 -6.34 1.52 -12.66
CA GLY A 53 -7.76 1.66 -12.31
C GLY A 53 -8.67 1.64 -13.52
N LEU A 54 -9.88 2.16 -13.36
CA LEU A 54 -10.84 2.31 -14.44
C LEU A 54 -10.66 3.70 -15.10
N PRO A 55 -10.37 3.76 -16.41
CA PRO A 55 -10.35 5.03 -17.13
C PRO A 55 -11.63 5.83 -16.87
N ASN A 56 -11.49 7.14 -16.65
CA ASN A 56 -12.56 8.11 -16.33
C ASN A 56 -13.26 7.96 -14.97
N LEU A 57 -13.12 6.83 -14.27
CA LEU A 57 -13.65 6.66 -12.90
C LEU A 57 -12.58 6.88 -11.83
N GLY A 58 -11.32 6.61 -12.17
CA GLY A 58 -10.17 6.80 -11.29
C GLY A 58 -9.42 5.50 -11.03
N GLY A 59 -8.34 5.63 -10.27
CA GLY A 59 -7.44 4.55 -9.91
C GLY A 59 -6.47 5.01 -8.84
N PHE A 60 -5.67 4.09 -8.34
CA PHE A 60 -4.57 4.43 -7.46
C PHE A 60 -3.36 4.84 -8.32
N GLY A 61 -2.83 6.03 -8.03
CA GLY A 61 -1.64 6.54 -8.70
C GLY A 61 -0.40 5.78 -8.26
N LEU A 62 0.47 5.40 -9.19
CA LEU A 62 1.61 4.54 -8.92
C LEU A 62 2.95 5.26 -9.06
N MET A 63 3.09 6.09 -10.11
CA MET A 63 4.35 6.76 -10.44
C MET A 63 4.10 8.01 -11.28
N ASN A 64 4.81 9.10 -11.02
CA ASN A 64 4.78 10.30 -11.86
C ASN A 64 5.94 10.38 -12.87
N GLU A 65 5.89 11.37 -13.77
CA GLU A 65 6.87 11.51 -14.84
C GLU A 65 8.31 11.80 -14.37
N THR A 66 8.52 12.10 -13.08
CA THR A 66 9.85 12.27 -12.47
C THR A 66 10.41 10.96 -11.90
N GLY A 67 9.56 9.94 -11.72
CA GLY A 67 9.91 8.67 -11.09
C GLY A 67 9.41 8.53 -9.65
N LEU A 68 8.90 9.62 -9.03
CA LEU A 68 8.25 9.54 -7.71
C LEU A 68 7.11 8.52 -7.74
N SER A 69 7.24 7.50 -6.90
CA SER A 69 6.40 6.32 -6.84
C SER A 69 5.87 6.09 -5.42
N ALA A 70 4.73 5.43 -5.33
CA ALA A 70 4.09 5.19 -4.03
C ALA A 70 3.35 3.86 -3.98
N VAL A 71 3.30 3.29 -2.78
CA VAL A 71 2.58 2.08 -2.40
C VAL A 71 2.03 2.26 -0.99
N GLY A 72 1.14 1.38 -0.54
CA GLY A 72 0.63 1.50 0.81
C GLY A 72 -0.04 0.26 1.36
N CYS A 73 -0.11 0.20 2.68
CA CYS A 73 -0.72 -0.89 3.42
C CYS A 73 -1.86 -0.35 4.29
N ALA A 74 -3.03 -0.99 4.21
CA ALA A 74 -4.17 -0.67 5.05
C ALA A 74 -3.80 -0.77 6.53
N VAL A 75 -4.21 0.22 7.33
CA VAL A 75 -3.94 0.22 8.78
C VAL A 75 -5.18 0.60 9.57
N GLY A 76 -5.42 -0.12 10.67
CA GLY A 76 -6.41 0.26 11.67
C GLY A 76 -5.84 1.31 12.63
N VAL A 77 -6.63 2.31 12.96
CA VAL A 77 -6.30 3.36 13.96
C VAL A 77 -7.55 3.67 14.78
N MET A 78 -7.39 4.22 15.98
CA MET A 78 -8.51 4.68 16.82
C MET A 78 -8.57 6.20 16.94
N ASP A 79 -7.44 6.88 16.75
CA ASP A 79 -7.36 8.34 16.65
C ASP A 79 -7.81 8.79 15.25
N GLY A 80 -9.11 9.04 15.13
CA GLY A 80 -9.76 9.47 13.88
C GLY A 80 -9.78 10.98 13.69
N ASN A 81 -9.98 11.40 12.44
CA ASN A 81 -10.23 12.78 12.05
C ASN A 81 -11.16 12.80 10.82
N PRO A 82 -12.45 13.16 10.97
CA PRO A 82 -13.38 13.20 9.85
C PRO A 82 -13.24 14.43 8.95
N TYR A 83 -12.44 15.42 9.34
CA TYR A 83 -12.37 16.73 8.68
C TYR A 83 -11.13 16.90 7.79
N GLY A 84 -10.19 15.94 7.81
CA GLY A 84 -9.03 15.97 6.94
C GLY A 84 -9.33 15.50 5.50
N LYS A 85 -8.33 15.63 4.62
CA LYS A 85 -8.39 15.07 3.27
C LYS A 85 -8.18 13.56 3.31
N ILE A 86 -8.96 12.81 2.51
CA ILE A 86 -8.75 11.37 2.33
C ILE A 86 -7.38 11.10 1.71
N ILE A 87 -6.73 10.02 2.15
CA ILE A 87 -5.35 9.71 1.76
C ILE A 87 -5.17 9.56 0.24
N TRP A 88 -6.15 9.01 -0.47
CA TRP A 88 -6.09 8.89 -1.92
C TRP A 88 -6.04 10.24 -2.65
N SER A 89 -6.68 11.27 -2.07
CA SER A 89 -6.57 12.64 -2.59
C SER A 89 -5.19 13.23 -2.30
N LEU A 90 -4.66 13.06 -1.09
CA LEU A 90 -3.31 13.51 -0.73
C LEU A 90 -2.24 12.84 -1.58
N TRP A 91 -2.39 11.54 -1.84
CA TRP A 91 -1.52 10.76 -2.71
C TRP A 91 -1.56 11.28 -4.15
N ALA A 92 -2.75 11.51 -4.70
CA ALA A 92 -2.89 12.08 -6.04
C ALA A 92 -2.33 13.50 -6.11
N ASP A 93 -2.58 14.33 -5.10
CA ASP A 93 -2.01 15.68 -4.97
C ASP A 93 -0.48 15.62 -4.93
N ALA A 94 0.09 14.65 -4.23
CA ALA A 94 1.53 14.47 -4.15
C ALA A 94 2.16 14.10 -5.51
N LEU A 95 1.60 13.10 -6.20
CA LEU A 95 2.09 12.68 -7.52
C LEU A 95 1.99 13.80 -8.58
N LYS A 96 1.00 14.68 -8.45
CA LYS A 96 0.78 15.82 -9.36
C LYS A 96 1.78 16.95 -9.17
N ASN A 97 2.23 17.19 -7.93
CA ASN A 97 2.90 18.43 -7.56
C ASN A 97 4.36 18.29 -7.12
N TYR A 98 4.79 17.09 -6.71
CA TYR A 98 6.13 16.88 -6.16
C TYR A 98 6.96 15.90 -6.97
N SER A 99 8.27 15.93 -6.78
CA SER A 99 9.24 15.10 -7.51
C SER A 99 10.17 14.28 -6.62
N ASN A 100 10.18 14.55 -5.32
CA ASN A 100 11.04 13.93 -4.32
C ASN A 100 10.23 13.54 -3.08
N VAL A 101 10.81 12.66 -2.26
CA VAL A 101 10.15 12.09 -1.07
C VAL A 101 10.01 13.12 0.06
N GLU A 102 10.97 14.04 0.20
CA GLU A 102 10.98 15.05 1.26
C GLU A 102 9.79 16.02 1.15
N ASP A 103 9.50 16.48 -0.06
CA ASP A 103 8.35 17.35 -0.34
C ASP A 103 7.02 16.64 -0.06
N VAL A 104 6.93 15.35 -0.36
CA VAL A 104 5.76 14.53 -0.05
C VAL A 104 5.56 14.43 1.46
N ALA A 105 6.62 14.09 2.20
CA ALA A 105 6.58 14.02 3.66
C ALA A 105 6.12 15.35 4.27
N SER A 106 6.76 16.46 3.89
CA SER A 106 6.40 17.81 4.33
C SER A 106 4.96 18.19 3.95
N HIS A 107 4.48 17.78 2.78
CA HIS A 107 3.09 18.00 2.39
C HIS A 107 2.11 17.25 3.28
N LEU A 108 2.37 15.96 3.54
CA LEU A 108 1.52 15.13 4.38
C LEU A 108 1.52 15.63 5.83
N GLU A 109 2.65 16.05 6.37
CA GLU A 109 2.76 16.62 7.73
C GLU A 109 1.91 17.88 7.91
N LYS A 110 1.96 18.80 6.93
CA LYS A 110 1.28 20.09 6.97
C LYS A 110 -0.22 20.03 6.64
N THR A 111 -0.69 18.94 6.06
CA THR A 111 -2.08 18.82 5.60
C THR A 111 -2.90 18.00 6.59
N ALA A 112 -4.09 18.49 6.96
CA ALA A 112 -5.02 17.71 7.77
C ALA A 112 -5.42 16.42 7.03
N ARG A 113 -5.19 15.27 7.66
CA ARG A 113 -5.44 13.93 7.09
C ARG A 113 -6.72 13.36 7.66
N MET A 114 -7.53 12.76 6.81
CA MET A 114 -8.66 11.97 7.27
C MET A 114 -8.14 10.69 7.89
N ALA A 115 -8.72 10.30 9.03
CA ALA A 115 -8.55 8.98 9.59
C ALA A 115 -9.92 8.49 10.09
N VAL A 116 -10.31 7.27 9.72
CA VAL A 116 -11.54 6.63 10.19
C VAL A 116 -11.18 5.67 11.31
N PRO A 117 -11.70 5.84 12.54
CA PRO A 117 -11.51 4.86 13.60
C PRO A 117 -12.00 3.49 13.19
N GLY A 118 -11.28 2.44 13.60
CA GLY A 118 -11.68 1.05 13.39
C GLY A 118 -10.62 0.19 12.71
N ALA A 119 -10.92 -1.11 12.59
CA ALA A 119 -9.98 -2.12 12.14
C ALA A 119 -10.19 -2.54 10.66
N ASN A 120 -9.09 -2.60 9.89
CA ASN A 120 -8.81 -3.35 8.65
C ASN A 120 -9.73 -3.22 7.41
N LEU A 121 -10.97 -2.74 7.51
CA LEU A 121 -11.81 -2.33 6.36
C LEU A 121 -11.37 -0.97 5.77
N SER A 122 -10.42 -0.33 6.45
CA SER A 122 -9.89 0.99 6.16
C SER A 122 -8.91 1.07 4.99
N ILE A 123 -8.68 0.05 4.14
CA ILE A 123 -7.76 0.23 2.97
C ILE A 123 -8.16 1.42 2.10
N PHE A 124 -9.45 1.74 2.07
CA PHE A 124 -9.96 2.88 1.31
C PHE A 124 -9.82 4.22 2.05
N MET A 125 -9.47 4.21 3.33
CA MET A 125 -9.55 5.39 4.21
C MET A 125 -8.24 5.67 4.98
N ASN A 126 -7.58 4.66 5.53
CA ASN A 126 -6.35 4.74 6.31
C ASN A 126 -5.28 3.83 5.68
N LEU A 127 -4.12 4.39 5.39
CA LEU A 127 -2.99 3.69 4.80
C LEU A 127 -1.71 4.15 5.48
N ASN A 128 -0.82 3.23 5.81
CA ASN A 128 0.59 3.58 5.78
C ASN A 128 1.02 3.68 4.31
N THR A 129 1.90 4.63 3.98
CA THR A 129 2.37 4.81 2.61
C THR A 129 3.88 4.79 2.54
N MET A 130 4.44 4.03 1.61
CA MET A 130 5.85 4.08 1.27
C MET A 130 6.04 4.81 -0.05
N TRP A 131 6.94 5.79 -0.05
CA TRP A 131 7.29 6.62 -1.18
C TRP A 131 8.73 6.39 -1.59
N MET A 132 9.02 6.51 -2.89
CA MET A 132 10.36 6.40 -3.44
C MET A 132 10.51 7.30 -4.66
N ASP A 133 11.60 8.05 -4.76
CA ASP A 133 11.91 8.85 -5.95
C ASP A 133 12.99 8.21 -6.84
N SER A 134 13.27 8.85 -7.98
CA SER A 134 14.28 8.38 -8.92
C SER A 134 15.72 8.65 -8.46
N GLY A 135 15.92 9.44 -7.41
CA GLY A 135 17.22 9.66 -6.78
C GLY A 135 17.62 8.54 -5.82
N GLY A 136 16.71 7.62 -5.52
CA GLY A 136 16.95 6.56 -4.54
C GLY A 136 16.65 7.00 -3.10
N ASN A 137 15.93 8.11 -2.90
CA ASN A 137 15.36 8.41 -1.59
C ASN A 137 14.06 7.61 -1.43
N ALA A 138 13.80 7.16 -0.21
CA ALA A 138 12.55 6.50 0.14
C ALA A 138 12.16 6.80 1.58
N ALA A 139 10.86 6.77 1.86
CA ALA A 139 10.35 6.90 3.21
C ALA A 139 9.05 6.11 3.38
N VAL A 140 8.88 5.54 4.58
CA VAL A 140 7.58 5.10 5.07
C VAL A 140 6.97 6.24 5.88
N ILE A 141 5.71 6.56 5.58
CA ILE A 141 4.92 7.58 6.27
C ILE A 141 3.71 6.88 6.89
N GLU A 142 3.67 6.90 8.22
CA GLU A 142 2.57 6.35 9.02
C GLU A 142 1.82 7.51 9.68
N TYR A 143 0.49 7.45 9.71
CA TYR A 143 -0.31 8.54 10.27
C TYR A 143 -1.60 8.05 10.93
N SER A 144 -2.10 8.88 11.84
CA SER A 144 -3.46 8.85 12.36
C SER A 144 -4.12 10.22 12.13
N GLY A 145 -5.31 10.42 12.72
CA GLY A 145 -6.02 11.69 12.65
C GLY A 145 -5.21 12.87 13.18
N SER A 146 -4.42 12.63 14.24
CA SER A 146 -3.69 13.66 14.99
C SER A 146 -2.17 13.51 14.93
N HIS A 147 -1.65 12.35 14.50
CA HIS A 147 -0.21 12.06 14.53
C HIS A 147 0.33 11.61 13.17
N ILE A 148 1.63 11.80 12.98
CA ILE A 148 2.36 11.36 11.80
C ILE A 148 3.79 10.98 12.22
N ALA A 149 4.34 9.96 11.59
CA ALA A 149 5.75 9.59 11.69
C ALA A 149 6.28 9.34 10.28
N VAL A 150 7.49 9.84 10.03
CA VAL A 150 8.22 9.65 8.77
C VAL A 150 9.50 8.90 9.08
N LYS A 151 9.67 7.72 8.48
CA LYS A 151 10.91 6.96 8.53
C LYS A 151 11.54 6.97 7.14
N TYR A 152 12.60 7.76 7.00
CA TYR A 152 13.45 7.72 5.81
C TYR A 152 14.27 6.43 5.77
N ILE A 153 14.59 5.99 4.55
CA ILE A 153 15.45 4.85 4.31
C ILE A 153 16.83 5.11 4.90
N GLU A 154 17.37 4.12 5.58
CA GLU A 154 18.69 4.21 6.22
C GLU A 154 19.81 3.90 5.21
N GLU A 155 21.07 4.08 5.64
CA GLU A 155 22.27 3.74 4.85
C GLU A 155 22.30 2.28 4.37
N THR A 156 21.54 1.40 5.04
CA THR A 156 21.38 -0.01 4.64
C THR A 156 20.62 -0.18 3.31
N GLY A 157 19.87 0.82 2.86
CA GLY A 157 19.25 0.85 1.54
C GLY A 157 17.95 0.08 1.40
N PHE A 158 17.25 -0.27 2.50
CA PHE A 158 15.93 -0.93 2.41
C PHE A 158 14.94 -0.51 3.50
N LEU A 159 13.65 -0.55 3.16
CA LEU A 159 12.50 -0.40 4.07
C LEU A 159 11.44 -1.45 3.74
N VAL A 160 10.73 -1.92 4.76
CA VAL A 160 9.58 -2.81 4.59
C VAL A 160 8.40 -2.32 5.42
N GLU A 161 7.20 -2.61 4.94
CA GLU A 161 5.97 -2.22 5.63
C GLU A 161 4.85 -3.23 5.42
N THR A 162 3.98 -3.32 6.44
CA THR A 162 2.75 -4.12 6.42
C THR A 162 1.61 -3.31 7.06
N ASN A 163 0.60 -3.96 7.65
CA ASN A 163 -0.70 -3.39 7.99
C ASN A 163 -0.83 -2.88 9.44
N HIS A 164 0.26 -2.39 10.01
CA HIS A 164 0.27 -1.79 11.35
C HIS A 164 1.32 -0.69 11.41
N HIS A 165 1.18 0.22 12.37
CA HIS A 165 2.23 1.21 12.64
C HIS A 165 3.46 0.55 13.28
N GLN A 166 4.61 0.75 12.65
CA GLN A 166 5.93 0.33 13.10
C GLN A 166 6.71 1.49 13.73
N PHE A 167 6.57 2.69 13.16
CA PHE A 167 7.35 3.88 13.47
C PHE A 167 6.53 4.91 14.25
N LEU A 168 5.23 5.00 13.98
CA LEU A 168 4.31 5.78 14.79
C LEU A 168 3.89 4.98 16.03
N ASP A 169 4.11 5.57 17.22
CA ASP A 169 3.72 4.94 18.49
C ASP A 169 2.24 4.55 18.48
N ARG A 170 1.98 3.25 18.57
CA ARG A 170 0.64 2.67 18.58
C ARG A 170 -0.22 3.18 19.72
N LYS A 171 0.37 3.57 20.85
CA LYS A 171 -0.37 4.17 21.97
C LYS A 171 -0.94 5.54 21.61
N LYS A 172 -0.30 6.26 20.68
CA LYS A 172 -0.77 7.57 20.18
C LYS A 172 -1.84 7.40 19.11
N SER A 173 -1.61 6.55 18.12
CA SER A 173 -2.54 6.36 17.00
C SER A 173 -3.72 5.45 17.32
N GLY A 174 -3.61 4.64 18.37
CA GLY A 174 -4.49 3.51 18.64
C GLY A 174 -4.41 2.43 17.57
N SER A 175 -3.26 2.28 16.89
CA SER A 175 -3.09 1.17 15.93
C SER A 175 -3.13 -0.16 16.67
N GLY A 176 -3.74 -1.17 16.05
CA GLY A 176 -4.13 -2.39 16.75
C GLY A 176 -2.97 -3.19 17.34
N ASP A 177 -3.26 -3.86 18.45
CA ASP A 177 -2.35 -4.73 19.18
C ASP A 177 -2.58 -6.19 18.74
N PRO A 178 -1.56 -6.93 18.27
CA PRO A 178 -1.72 -8.30 17.81
C PRO A 178 -2.20 -9.26 18.92
N SER A 179 -2.05 -8.91 20.20
CA SER A 179 -2.63 -9.68 21.32
C SER A 179 -4.13 -9.49 21.49
N LYS A 180 -4.67 -8.39 20.97
CA LYS A 180 -6.10 -8.04 21.07
C LYS A 180 -6.83 -8.28 19.75
N GLN A 181 -6.14 -8.14 18.62
CA GLN A 181 -6.68 -8.27 17.28
C GLN A 181 -5.92 -9.36 16.52
N LYS A 182 -6.47 -10.58 16.51
CA LYS A 182 -5.84 -11.76 15.90
C LYS A 182 -5.44 -11.56 14.43
N ALA A 183 -6.25 -10.86 13.65
CA ALA A 183 -5.97 -10.54 12.24
C ALA A 183 -4.74 -9.64 12.02
N LEU A 184 -4.12 -9.10 13.08
CA LEU A 184 -2.83 -8.41 12.98
C LEU A 184 -1.64 -9.34 13.19
N THR A 185 -1.84 -10.53 13.77
CA THR A 185 -0.71 -11.45 14.03
C THR A 185 0.04 -11.82 12.75
N GLY A 186 -0.66 -12.08 11.65
CA GLY A 186 -0.03 -12.34 10.36
C GLY A 186 0.60 -11.10 9.73
N SER A 187 0.14 -9.88 10.04
CA SER A 187 0.86 -8.66 9.66
C SER A 187 2.24 -8.58 10.31
N TYR A 188 2.36 -8.89 11.61
CA TYR A 188 3.64 -8.92 12.30
C TYR A 188 4.51 -10.08 11.79
N ALA A 189 3.91 -11.23 11.50
CA ALA A 189 4.62 -12.38 10.96
C ALA A 189 5.23 -12.11 9.56
N ARG A 190 4.45 -11.48 8.68
CA ARG A 190 4.91 -11.02 7.36
C ARG A 190 5.97 -9.95 7.48
N LEU A 191 5.82 -9.01 8.42
CA LEU A 191 6.81 -7.98 8.63
C LEU A 191 8.15 -8.54 9.11
N GLY A 192 8.12 -9.47 10.07
CA GLY A 192 9.31 -10.19 10.53
C GLY A 192 10.02 -10.88 9.37
N ARG A 193 9.25 -11.58 8.52
CA ARG A 193 9.78 -12.27 7.35
C ARG A 193 10.33 -11.29 6.31
N ALA A 194 9.64 -10.17 6.09
CA ALA A 194 10.06 -9.13 5.17
C ALA A 194 11.41 -8.53 5.58
N TRP A 195 11.59 -8.20 6.86
CA TRP A 195 12.87 -7.73 7.40
C TRP A 195 13.97 -8.79 7.32
N GLU A 196 13.65 -10.06 7.61
CA GLU A 196 14.60 -11.17 7.47
C GLU A 196 15.11 -11.29 6.03
N LEU A 197 14.21 -11.29 5.04
CA LEU A 197 14.58 -11.34 3.63
C LEU A 197 15.38 -10.11 3.20
N ALA A 198 14.97 -8.91 3.61
CA ALA A 198 15.65 -7.67 3.28
C ALA A 198 17.11 -7.66 3.80
N ARG A 199 17.32 -8.09 5.04
CA ARG A 199 18.66 -8.23 5.62
C ARG A 199 19.48 -9.32 4.94
N LYS A 200 18.88 -10.48 4.70
CA LYS A 200 19.53 -11.64 4.04
C LYS A 200 19.98 -11.32 2.61
N TRP A 201 19.25 -10.47 1.92
CA TRP A 201 19.48 -10.12 0.52
C TRP A 201 20.06 -8.72 0.32
N ASN A 202 20.52 -8.08 1.39
CA ASN A 202 21.18 -6.79 1.30
C ASN A 202 22.40 -6.86 0.36
N GLY A 203 22.51 -5.89 -0.55
CA GLY A 203 23.52 -5.85 -1.62
C GLY A 203 23.28 -6.83 -2.77
N GLN A 204 22.16 -7.56 -2.78
CA GLN A 204 21.84 -8.59 -3.79
C GLN A 204 20.53 -8.30 -4.54
N PHE A 205 19.81 -7.24 -4.19
CA PHE A 205 18.53 -6.96 -4.82
C PHE A 205 18.71 -6.56 -6.29
N ASP A 206 17.95 -7.22 -7.14
CA ASP A 206 17.62 -6.84 -8.50
C ASP A 206 16.14 -7.16 -8.73
N LEU A 207 15.63 -6.90 -9.94
CA LEU A 207 14.24 -7.18 -10.25
C LEU A 207 13.81 -8.63 -9.94
N GLU A 208 14.64 -9.64 -10.23
CA GLU A 208 14.28 -11.05 -9.97
C GLU A 208 14.26 -11.36 -8.47
N LYS A 209 15.16 -10.77 -7.69
CA LYS A 209 15.14 -10.88 -6.23
C LYS A 209 13.91 -10.22 -5.61
N VAL A 210 13.48 -9.07 -6.15
CA VAL A 210 12.25 -8.39 -5.71
C VAL A 210 11.00 -9.20 -6.08
N LYS A 211 10.96 -9.83 -7.26
CA LYS A 211 9.90 -10.79 -7.61
C LYS A 211 9.88 -11.99 -6.65
N LYS A 212 11.07 -12.51 -6.30
CA LYS A 212 11.20 -13.61 -5.33
C LYS A 212 10.68 -13.21 -3.96
N PHE A 213 11.01 -12.01 -3.48
CA PHE A 213 10.44 -11.43 -2.26
C PHE A 213 8.90 -11.42 -2.31
N ALA A 214 8.35 -10.86 -3.39
CA ALA A 214 6.90 -10.74 -3.57
C ALA A 214 6.18 -12.10 -3.68
N SER A 215 6.91 -13.19 -3.94
CA SER A 215 6.38 -14.55 -4.04
C SER A 215 6.57 -15.42 -2.79
N ASP A 216 7.11 -14.87 -1.71
CA ASP A 216 7.48 -15.64 -0.51
C ASP A 216 6.26 -16.11 0.30
N HIS A 217 6.34 -17.34 0.80
CA HIS A 217 5.31 -18.03 1.58
C HIS A 217 5.77 -18.42 2.99
N GLU A 218 6.95 -18.00 3.40
CA GLU A 218 7.43 -18.27 4.75
C GLU A 218 6.94 -17.19 5.72
N LYS A 219 7.14 -17.44 7.01
CA LYS A 219 6.70 -16.57 8.10
C LYS A 219 7.81 -16.46 9.13
N ASN A 220 7.87 -15.35 9.83
CA ASN A 220 8.77 -15.17 10.95
C ASN A 220 8.01 -14.49 12.10
N TYR A 221 7.88 -15.21 13.23
CA TYR A 221 7.10 -14.77 14.38
C TYR A 221 7.94 -14.06 15.45
N ASP A 222 9.18 -13.67 15.17
CA ASP A 222 10.07 -13.04 16.15
C ASP A 222 9.47 -11.74 16.71
N LEU A 223 8.82 -10.95 15.85
CA LEU A 223 8.14 -9.70 16.26
C LEU A 223 6.92 -9.93 17.17
N LEU A 224 6.40 -11.16 17.24
CA LEU A 224 5.26 -11.50 18.10
C LEU A 224 5.66 -11.89 19.52
N LYS A 225 6.95 -12.20 19.75
CA LYS A 225 7.47 -12.64 21.06
C LYS A 225 7.24 -11.61 22.15
N GLU A 226 7.34 -10.31 21.83
CA GLU A 226 7.10 -9.23 22.79
C GLU A 226 5.65 -9.17 23.31
N PHE A 227 4.70 -9.79 22.59
CA PHE A 227 3.30 -9.91 22.98
C PHE A 227 2.97 -11.25 23.65
N GLY A 228 3.96 -12.11 23.90
CA GLY A 228 3.75 -13.45 24.44
C GLY A 228 3.05 -14.42 23.49
N ILE A 229 3.09 -14.14 22.18
CA ILE A 229 2.46 -14.96 21.13
C ILE A 229 3.56 -15.79 20.46
N GLY A 230 3.50 -17.11 20.67
CA GLY A 230 4.38 -18.10 20.03
C GLY A 230 3.75 -18.75 18.80
N PRO A 231 4.54 -19.48 18.00
CA PRO A 231 4.09 -20.13 16.75
C PRO A 231 2.94 -21.14 16.93
N ASP A 232 2.81 -21.69 18.14
CA ASP A 232 1.81 -22.65 18.57
C ASP A 232 0.41 -22.02 18.81
N LYS A 233 0.35 -20.69 18.97
CA LYS A 233 -0.89 -19.95 19.31
C LYS A 233 -1.51 -19.20 18.13
N ILE A 234 -0.98 -19.37 16.92
CA ILE A 234 -1.27 -18.50 15.78
C ILE A 234 -2.38 -19.08 14.91
N ILE A 235 -3.34 -18.22 14.59
CA ILE A 235 -4.54 -18.53 13.80
C ILE A 235 -4.41 -17.99 12.35
N ASP A 236 -3.48 -17.07 12.12
CA ASP A 236 -3.33 -16.33 10.87
C ASP A 236 -2.23 -16.92 9.97
N ASP A 237 -2.61 -17.31 8.75
CA ASP A 237 -1.74 -17.91 7.75
C ASP A 237 -1.22 -16.95 6.69
N THR A 238 -1.35 -15.64 6.90
CA THR A 238 -0.92 -14.66 5.92
C THR A 238 0.60 -14.68 5.73
N THR A 239 0.99 -14.68 4.47
CA THR A 239 2.35 -14.70 3.95
C THR A 239 2.55 -13.51 3.03
N ILE A 240 3.79 -13.16 2.67
CA ILE A 240 4.05 -12.01 1.79
C ILE A 240 3.24 -12.12 0.50
N CYS A 241 3.25 -13.27 -0.15
CA CYS A 241 2.27 -13.67 -1.16
C CYS A 241 1.14 -14.43 -0.45
N GLY A 242 0.03 -13.75 -0.11
CA GLY A 242 -1.09 -14.30 0.63
C GLY A 242 -1.97 -15.24 -0.20
N HIS A 243 -2.42 -16.33 0.41
CA HIS A 243 -3.41 -17.26 -0.14
C HIS A 243 -4.43 -17.64 0.93
N TYR A 244 -5.56 -18.17 0.49
CA TYR A 244 -6.48 -18.93 1.35
C TYR A 244 -5.95 -20.34 1.59
N TRP A 245 -4.92 -20.46 2.42
CA TRP A 245 -4.24 -21.73 2.71
C TRP A 245 -5.15 -22.76 3.39
N ASN A 246 -6.10 -22.32 4.22
CA ASN A 246 -6.93 -23.18 5.06
C ASN A 246 -8.39 -23.23 4.67
N HIS A 247 -8.85 -22.39 3.75
CA HIS A 247 -10.28 -22.20 3.51
C HIS A 247 -10.99 -23.52 3.20
N THR A 248 -10.42 -24.35 2.31
CA THR A 248 -10.96 -25.68 1.99
C THR A 248 -11.01 -26.58 3.22
N ARG A 249 -9.97 -26.57 4.06
CA ARG A 249 -9.90 -27.36 5.30
C ARG A 249 -10.96 -26.89 6.31
N TYR A 250 -11.16 -25.59 6.48
CA TYR A 250 -12.19 -25.03 7.35
C TYR A 250 -13.59 -25.39 6.87
N MET A 251 -13.85 -25.29 5.56
CA MET A 251 -15.12 -25.71 4.97
C MET A 251 -15.39 -27.21 5.18
N GLN A 252 -14.38 -28.08 4.99
CA GLN A 252 -14.50 -29.52 5.23
C GLN A 252 -14.76 -29.87 6.71
N GLN A 253 -14.29 -29.04 7.65
CA GLN A 253 -14.48 -29.22 9.08
C GLN A 253 -15.74 -28.51 9.63
N ASN A 254 -16.61 -27.97 8.77
CA ASN A 254 -17.76 -27.13 9.15
C ASN A 254 -17.39 -25.91 10.00
N LYS A 255 -16.15 -25.41 9.88
CA LYS A 255 -15.64 -24.20 10.53
C LYS A 255 -15.94 -22.96 9.69
N ILE A 256 -17.24 -22.70 9.47
CA ILE A 256 -17.71 -21.69 8.52
C ILE A 256 -17.23 -20.29 8.90
N PHE A 257 -17.25 -19.93 10.19
CA PHE A 257 -16.80 -18.62 10.65
C PHE A 257 -15.32 -18.38 10.35
N GLN A 258 -14.45 -19.36 10.61
CA GLN A 258 -13.02 -19.25 10.29
C GLN A 258 -12.78 -19.17 8.78
N ALA A 259 -13.57 -19.90 7.99
CA ALA A 259 -13.49 -19.81 6.52
C ALA A 259 -13.89 -18.41 6.01
N LEU A 260 -14.88 -17.77 6.64
CA LEU A 260 -15.30 -16.40 6.33
C LEU A 260 -14.28 -15.37 6.80
N GLU A 261 -13.68 -15.55 7.98
CA GLU A 261 -12.59 -14.70 8.49
C GLU A 261 -11.41 -14.69 7.51
N GLU A 262 -10.98 -15.85 7.01
CA GLU A 262 -9.89 -15.95 6.02
C GLU A 262 -10.23 -15.24 4.69
N VAL A 263 -11.49 -15.34 4.23
CA VAL A 263 -11.95 -14.60 3.05
C VAL A 263 -11.98 -13.09 3.29
N ALA A 264 -12.34 -12.65 4.51
CA ALA A 264 -12.36 -11.24 4.91
C ALA A 264 -10.95 -10.67 5.10
N GLU A 265 -10.00 -11.49 5.55
CA GLU A 265 -8.58 -11.14 5.57
C GLU A 265 -8.11 -10.89 4.14
N GLY A 266 -8.39 -11.79 3.20
CA GLY A 266 -8.08 -11.62 1.78
C GLY A 266 -6.80 -12.34 1.35
N GLU A 267 -6.51 -12.31 0.05
CA GLU A 267 -5.35 -12.98 -0.56
C GLU A 267 -4.67 -12.05 -1.55
N THR A 268 -3.40 -12.31 -1.91
CA THR A 268 -2.74 -11.52 -2.95
C THR A 268 -3.51 -11.69 -4.26
N LEU A 269 -4.01 -10.57 -4.76
CA LEU A 269 -4.71 -10.52 -6.04
C LEU A 269 -3.85 -9.90 -7.13
N MET A 270 -2.91 -9.02 -6.76
CA MET A 270 -2.02 -8.34 -7.70
C MET A 270 -0.69 -8.02 -7.04
N GLY A 271 0.37 -7.98 -7.87
CA GLY A 271 1.69 -7.48 -7.46
C GLY A 271 2.13 -6.33 -8.36
N PHE A 272 2.72 -5.29 -7.77
CA PHE A 272 3.36 -4.19 -8.49
C PHE A 272 4.81 -4.07 -8.05
N ILE A 273 5.71 -3.80 -8.98
CA ILE A 273 7.09 -3.41 -8.71
C ILE A 273 7.39 -2.19 -9.59
N MET A 274 7.58 -1.04 -8.97
CA MET A 274 8.02 0.18 -9.65
C MET A 274 9.55 0.19 -9.72
N GLU A 275 10.08 0.58 -10.87
CA GLU A 275 11.49 0.86 -11.10
C GLU A 275 11.62 2.37 -11.44
N PRO A 276 11.68 3.27 -10.43
CA PRO A 276 11.62 4.73 -10.58
C PRO A 276 12.60 5.31 -11.60
N ILE A 277 13.86 4.86 -11.57
CA ILE A 277 14.94 5.36 -12.43
C ILE A 277 14.61 5.12 -13.91
N LYS A 278 14.13 3.91 -14.26
CA LYS A 278 13.77 3.56 -15.64
C LYS A 278 12.34 3.93 -16.01
N LYS A 279 11.54 4.40 -15.05
CA LYS A 279 10.11 4.69 -15.19
C LYS A 279 9.36 3.50 -15.79
N ARG A 280 9.53 2.33 -15.15
CA ARG A 280 8.84 1.08 -15.50
C ARG A 280 8.00 0.60 -14.33
N ILE A 281 6.89 -0.05 -14.67
CA ILE A 281 6.03 -0.71 -13.69
C ILE A 281 5.94 -2.17 -14.11
N HIS A 282 6.43 -3.08 -13.29
CA HIS A 282 6.20 -4.51 -13.46
C HIS A 282 4.95 -4.89 -12.69
N TRP A 283 4.05 -5.60 -13.36
CA TRP A 283 2.74 -5.91 -12.85
C TRP A 283 2.40 -7.39 -13.00
N CYS A 284 1.97 -7.99 -11.90
CA CYS A 284 1.41 -9.34 -11.85
C CYS A 284 -0.12 -9.25 -11.68
N PRO A 285 -0.92 -9.73 -12.66
CA PRO A 285 -2.40 -9.72 -12.57
C PRO A 285 -2.98 -10.67 -11.54
N GLU A 286 -2.15 -11.53 -10.96
CA GLU A 286 -2.55 -12.54 -9.98
C GLU A 286 -1.46 -12.64 -8.90
N LYS A 287 -1.17 -13.86 -8.45
CA LYS A 287 -0.20 -14.12 -7.39
C LYS A 287 1.22 -14.19 -7.97
N PRO A 288 2.18 -13.42 -7.41
CA PRO A 288 3.57 -13.45 -7.83
C PRO A 288 4.20 -14.86 -7.89
N CYS A 289 3.75 -15.79 -7.04
CA CYS A 289 4.26 -17.16 -7.01
C CYS A 289 3.75 -18.07 -8.14
N ARG A 290 2.71 -17.67 -8.88
CA ARG A 290 2.07 -18.48 -9.94
C ARG A 290 2.08 -17.80 -11.30
N THR A 291 2.21 -16.48 -11.32
CA THR A 291 1.98 -15.70 -12.53
C THR A 291 3.16 -14.76 -12.76
N PRO A 292 3.75 -14.77 -13.96
CA PRO A 292 4.88 -13.90 -14.26
C PRO A 292 4.45 -12.44 -14.32
N TYR A 293 5.36 -11.55 -13.95
CA TYR A 293 5.18 -10.11 -14.10
C TYR A 293 5.27 -9.69 -15.57
N LYS A 294 4.41 -8.74 -15.96
CA LYS A 294 4.45 -8.03 -17.24
C LYS A 294 4.98 -6.62 -17.03
N THR A 295 5.75 -6.10 -17.96
CA THR A 295 6.30 -4.74 -17.85
C THR A 295 5.45 -3.74 -18.61
N TYR A 296 5.04 -2.67 -17.93
CA TYR A 296 4.46 -1.46 -18.49
C TYR A 296 5.53 -0.36 -18.58
N ASP A 297 5.78 0.12 -19.79
CA ASP A 297 6.71 1.22 -20.07
C ASP A 297 6.02 2.58 -19.81
N ALA A 298 6.15 3.07 -18.58
CA ALA A 298 5.57 4.36 -18.19
C ALA A 298 6.31 5.53 -18.86
N ALA A 299 7.61 5.41 -19.15
CA ALA A 299 8.36 6.44 -19.88
C ALA A 299 7.73 6.75 -21.24
N LYS A 300 7.35 5.73 -22.01
CA LYS A 300 6.63 5.90 -23.28
C LYS A 300 5.28 6.59 -23.09
N ALA A 301 4.57 6.26 -22.00
CA ALA A 301 3.27 6.84 -21.70
C ALA A 301 3.40 8.34 -21.33
N PHE A 302 4.43 8.73 -20.57
CA PHE A 302 4.71 10.12 -20.24
C PHE A 302 5.07 10.96 -21.46
N LYS A 303 5.83 10.42 -22.42
CA LYS A 303 6.10 11.13 -23.70
C LYS A 303 4.81 11.50 -24.44
N LYS A 304 3.85 10.57 -24.51
CA LYS A 304 2.53 10.82 -25.11
C LYS A 304 1.73 11.87 -24.33
N ALA A 305 1.80 11.84 -23.00
CA ALA A 305 1.14 12.84 -22.16
C ALA A 305 1.73 14.25 -22.35
N GLU A 306 3.04 14.36 -22.56
CA GLU A 306 3.71 15.62 -22.88
C GLU A 306 3.29 16.16 -24.25
N GLU A 307 3.21 15.31 -25.27
CA GLU A 307 2.65 15.69 -26.58
C GLU A 307 1.20 16.18 -26.47
N TYR A 308 0.39 15.49 -25.66
CA TYR A 308 -0.99 15.88 -25.38
C TYR A 308 -1.07 17.25 -24.68
N LYS A 309 -0.23 17.49 -23.66
CA LYS A 309 -0.11 18.77 -22.93
C LYS A 309 0.20 19.91 -23.89
N LYS A 310 1.18 19.73 -24.79
CA LYS A 310 1.56 20.74 -25.79
C LYS A 310 0.43 21.05 -26.77
N LYS A 311 -0.25 20.01 -27.27
CA LYS A 311 -1.35 20.17 -28.24
C LYS A 311 -2.56 20.89 -27.66
N HIS A 312 -2.92 20.61 -26.41
CA HIS A 312 -4.18 21.11 -25.81
C HIS A 312 -3.99 22.29 -24.84
N LYS A 313 -2.76 22.82 -24.70
CA LYS A 313 -2.42 23.94 -23.81
C LYS A 313 -3.04 23.79 -22.41
N LEU A 314 -2.85 22.62 -21.79
CA LEU A 314 -3.37 22.38 -20.45
C LEU A 314 -2.94 23.53 -19.51
N PRO A 315 -3.88 24.14 -18.76
CA PRO A 315 -3.55 25.28 -17.91
C PRO A 315 -2.48 24.88 -16.89
N LYS A 316 -1.57 25.82 -16.57
CA LYS A 316 -0.41 25.57 -15.68
C LYS A 316 -0.79 25.10 -14.27
N LYS A 317 -2.06 25.28 -13.89
CA LYS A 317 -2.68 24.72 -12.71
C LYS A 317 -4.07 24.28 -13.13
N THR A 318 -4.27 22.98 -13.30
CA THR A 318 -5.60 22.45 -13.49
C THR A 318 -6.29 22.39 -12.13
N ASP A 319 -7.09 23.41 -11.81
CA ASP A 319 -8.21 23.31 -10.86
C ASP A 319 -9.31 22.42 -11.48
N ILE A 320 -8.95 21.20 -11.89
CA ILE A 320 -9.90 20.24 -12.43
C ILE A 320 -10.54 19.57 -11.22
N PHE A 321 -11.74 20.06 -10.91
CA PHE A 321 -12.81 19.37 -10.20
C PHE A 321 -12.32 18.40 -9.13
N GLU A 322 -11.96 18.92 -7.95
CA GLU A 322 -12.43 18.23 -6.75
C GLU A 322 -13.94 18.12 -6.93
N SER A 323 -14.43 16.91 -7.18
CA SER A 323 -15.83 16.60 -7.02
C SER A 323 -16.16 16.90 -5.55
N LYS A 324 -16.55 18.16 -5.27
CA LYS A 324 -17.10 18.57 -3.97
C LYS A 324 -18.22 17.61 -3.55
N PHE A 325 -18.87 16.97 -4.53
CA PHE A 325 -19.86 15.93 -4.33
C PHE A 325 -19.27 14.65 -3.71
N PHE A 326 -18.19 14.09 -4.28
CA PHE A 326 -17.55 12.87 -3.78
C PHE A 326 -16.93 13.11 -2.40
N ASN A 327 -16.23 14.23 -2.21
CA ASN A 327 -15.51 14.49 -0.96
C ASN A 327 -16.42 14.93 0.21
N LYS A 328 -17.60 15.53 -0.07
CA LYS A 328 -18.51 16.01 0.99
C LYS A 328 -19.59 15.00 1.38
N TYR A 329 -20.14 14.25 0.42
CA TYR A 329 -21.30 13.38 0.67
C TYR A 329 -20.91 11.91 0.83
N ILE A 330 -20.05 11.39 -0.04
CA ILE A 330 -19.58 9.99 0.06
C ILE A 330 -18.67 9.84 1.27
N THR A 331 -17.79 10.81 1.54
CA THR A 331 -16.90 10.74 2.71
C THR A 331 -17.65 10.80 4.03
N LYS A 332 -18.70 11.63 4.15
CA LYS A 332 -19.59 11.64 5.33
C LYS A 332 -20.41 10.36 5.45
N PHE A 333 -20.91 9.85 4.33
CA PHE A 333 -21.67 8.60 4.30
C PHE A 333 -20.78 7.42 4.73
N LEU A 334 -19.60 7.24 4.12
CA LEU A 334 -18.66 6.18 4.47
C LEU A 334 -18.17 6.33 5.93
N TYR A 335 -17.81 7.55 6.38
CA TYR A 335 -17.44 7.78 7.77
C TYR A 335 -18.57 7.37 8.72
N TRP A 336 -19.82 7.77 8.44
CA TRP A 336 -20.96 7.40 9.27
C TRP A 336 -21.25 5.90 9.23
N THR A 337 -21.25 5.26 8.06
CA THR A 337 -21.49 3.82 7.91
C THR A 337 -20.43 3.01 8.65
N PHE A 338 -19.14 3.32 8.51
CA PHE A 338 -18.08 2.56 9.16
C PHE A 338 -17.92 2.87 10.65
N SER A 339 -18.07 4.13 11.09
CA SER A 339 -18.06 4.45 12.53
C SER A 339 -19.30 3.95 13.28
N SER A 340 -20.39 3.66 12.56
CA SER A 340 -21.60 3.03 13.15
C SER A 340 -21.51 1.51 13.18
N LEU A 341 -20.72 0.88 12.30
CA LEU A 341 -20.48 -0.56 12.30
C LEU A 341 -19.68 -1.00 13.55
N ASP A 342 -18.79 -0.15 14.07
CA ASP A 342 -18.06 -0.42 15.33
C ASP A 342 -18.95 -0.32 16.59
N LYS A 343 -20.18 0.20 16.49
CA LYS A 343 -21.17 0.18 17.57
C LYS A 343 -22.03 -1.09 17.60
N LEU A 344 -21.89 -1.96 16.61
CA LEU A 344 -22.50 -3.28 16.59
C LEU A 344 -21.54 -4.27 17.27
N ILE A 345 -21.64 -4.32 18.59
CA ILE A 345 -21.04 -5.37 19.42
C ILE A 345 -21.62 -6.72 18.93
N PRO A 346 -20.81 -7.77 18.70
CA PRO A 346 -21.35 -9.09 18.43
C PRO A 346 -22.12 -9.58 19.67
N ILE A 347 -23.34 -10.06 19.46
CA ILE A 347 -24.03 -10.94 20.43
C ILE A 347 -23.31 -12.28 20.46
#